data_AF-A0A0C3EFV7-F1
#
_entry.id   AF-A0A0C3EFV7-F1
#
_cell.length_a   1.000
_cell.length_b   1.000
_cell.length_c   1.000
_cell.angle_alpha   90.00
_cell.angle_beta   90.00
_cell.angle_gamma   90.00
#
_symmetry.space_group_name_H-M   'P 1'
#
loop_
_entity.id
_entity.type
_entity.pdbx_description
1 polymer ?
#
loop_
_entity_poly.entity_id
_entity_poly.type
_entity_poly.pdbx_seq_one_letter_code
_entity_poly.pdbx_strand_id
1 'polypeptide(L)'
;MAILPQSRGSRSSELDIRCVFSASNVNVYANVCVKHSTFPQAPPAMPACSSPKLTAHGCSHTLPLSPYCTATRLLHTDSSTSAVSELQRDISTEISTQAGILAACEPDIEALTRAEGLREVIAQVKSGQVAAIRMKYGPQKRRATDLMWGRIKGAVTRRERLYALFEKEFGGDEDRFFDFFGREWRKGDQQDSLQAFWPVVQAIPHMEMDLAAEKSKSEYQDDSGNFSEAIWRNRWEGLNKMEIWRAIGKEDYRGRK
;
A
#
# COMPACT_ATOMS: atom_id res chain seq x y z
N MET A 1 -16.37 -45.13 54.47
CA MET A 1 -15.20 -45.47 53.63
C MET A 1 -14.99 -44.33 52.66
N ALA A 2 -13.99 -43.49 52.91
CA ALA A 2 -13.67 -42.31 52.11
C ALA A 2 -12.47 -42.64 51.22
N ILE A 3 -12.63 -42.47 49.90
CA ILE A 3 -11.58 -42.72 48.90
C ILE A 3 -10.99 -41.36 48.52
N LEU A 4 -9.74 -41.12 48.95
CA LEU A 4 -8.94 -39.97 48.52
C LEU A 4 -8.35 -40.26 47.12
N PRO A 5 -8.41 -39.34 46.16
CA PRO A 5 -7.65 -39.46 44.92
C PRO A 5 -6.19 -39.04 45.11
N GLN A 6 -5.29 -39.92 44.68
CA GLN A 6 -3.84 -39.71 44.65
C GLN A 6 -3.45 -38.70 43.57
N SER A 7 -2.65 -37.71 43.99
CA SER A 7 -1.84 -36.84 43.14
C SER A 7 -0.79 -37.66 42.37
N ARG A 8 -0.76 -37.52 41.03
CA ARG A 8 0.31 -38.04 40.18
C ARG A 8 0.94 -36.90 39.37
N GLY A 9 2.09 -36.46 39.86
CA GLY A 9 3.36 -36.48 39.13
C GLY A 9 3.43 -35.74 37.81
N SER A 10 3.93 -34.51 37.87
CA SER A 10 4.59 -33.78 36.79
C SER A 10 5.62 -34.65 36.07
N ARG A 11 5.55 -34.73 34.74
CA ARG A 11 6.68 -35.11 33.87
C ARG A 11 6.93 -33.96 32.91
N SER A 12 7.96 -33.19 33.24
CA SER A 12 8.63 -32.25 32.35
C SER A 12 9.39 -33.08 31.31
N SER A 13 8.93 -33.06 30.06
CA SER A 13 9.71 -33.56 28.92
C SER A 13 10.41 -32.38 28.28
N GLU A 14 11.66 -32.21 28.70
CA GLU A 14 12.69 -31.37 28.13
C GLU A 14 13.00 -31.86 26.71
N LEU A 15 12.53 -31.12 25.70
CA LEU A 15 12.88 -31.36 24.29
C LEU A 15 14.10 -30.50 23.95
N ASP A 16 15.25 -31.14 24.01
CA ASP A 16 16.55 -30.66 23.56
C ASP A 16 16.59 -30.70 22.02
N ILE A 17 16.28 -29.56 21.37
CA ILE A 17 16.46 -29.39 19.92
C ILE A 17 17.83 -28.76 19.69
N ARG A 18 18.83 -29.62 19.59
CA ARG A 18 20.10 -29.30 18.92
C ARG A 18 19.89 -29.40 17.41
N CYS A 19 19.75 -28.26 16.74
CA CYS A 19 20.04 -28.15 15.31
C CYS A 19 21.28 -27.28 15.10
N VAL A 20 22.33 -27.95 14.66
CA VAL A 20 23.64 -27.44 14.29
C VAL A 20 23.58 -27.01 12.81
N PHE A 21 24.01 -25.77 12.55
CA PHE A 21 24.58 -25.21 11.32
C PHE A 21 23.90 -25.50 9.96
N SER A 22 23.53 -24.42 9.25
CA SER A 22 24.31 -24.03 8.06
C SER A 22 24.14 -22.55 7.77
N ALA A 23 25.22 -21.80 7.98
CA ALA A 23 25.40 -20.44 7.52
C ALA A 23 25.53 -20.43 5.99
N SER A 24 24.86 -19.48 5.31
CA SER A 24 25.34 -18.75 4.13
C SER A 24 24.23 -17.85 3.57
N ASN A 25 24.24 -16.57 3.95
CA ASN A 25 24.11 -15.42 3.03
C ASN A 25 24.10 -14.12 3.84
N VAL A 26 25.30 -13.72 4.27
CA VAL A 26 25.62 -12.36 4.70
C VAL A 26 26.39 -11.71 3.55
N ASN A 27 25.76 -10.75 2.85
CA ASN A 27 26.38 -9.66 2.06
C ASN A 27 25.29 -9.06 1.13
N VAL A 28 25.11 -7.76 0.90
CA VAL A 28 25.87 -6.53 1.14
C VAL A 28 24.82 -5.41 1.19
N TYR A 29 24.84 -4.50 2.18
CA TYR A 29 24.58 -3.05 2.03
C TYR A 29 24.81 -2.38 3.39
N ALA A 30 26.05 -2.46 3.88
CA ALA A 30 26.56 -1.58 4.93
C ALA A 30 27.68 -0.75 4.32
N ASN A 31 27.34 0.47 3.89
CA ASN A 31 28.29 1.55 3.68
C ASN A 31 27.56 2.86 3.99
N VAL A 32 27.45 3.16 5.28
CA VAL A 32 27.21 4.53 5.74
C VAL A 32 28.40 4.89 6.61
N CYS A 33 29.24 5.77 6.07
CA CYS A 33 30.37 6.37 6.75
C CYS A 33 29.96 6.94 8.10
N VAL A 34 30.57 6.43 9.17
CA VAL A 34 30.66 7.12 10.46
C VAL A 34 31.64 8.28 10.27
N LYS A 35 31.12 9.46 9.95
CA LYS A 35 31.84 10.71 10.21
C LYS A 35 31.50 11.13 11.63
N HIS A 36 32.51 11.17 12.49
CA HIS A 36 32.46 11.86 13.76
C HIS A 36 32.00 13.31 13.52
N SER A 37 30.75 13.61 13.87
CA SER A 37 30.21 14.96 13.89
C SER A 37 30.21 15.43 15.33
N THR A 38 31.15 16.32 15.63
CA THR A 38 31.16 17.22 16.78
C THR A 38 29.76 17.80 17.00
N PHE A 39 29.23 17.66 18.21
CA PHE A 39 27.98 18.30 18.64
C PHE A 39 28.14 19.83 18.60
N PRO A 40 27.34 20.56 17.82
CA PRO A 40 27.12 21.97 18.07
C PRO A 40 26.08 22.13 19.18
N GLN A 41 26.43 22.99 20.11
CA GLN A 41 25.67 23.55 21.23
C GLN A 41 24.22 23.90 20.84
N ALA A 42 23.28 23.62 21.75
CA ALA A 42 21.87 23.96 21.58
C ALA A 42 21.67 25.47 21.36
N PRO A 43 20.89 25.89 20.35
CA PRO A 43 20.55 27.29 20.17
C PRO A 43 19.56 27.78 21.25
N PRO A 44 19.62 29.06 21.65
CA PRO A 44 18.71 29.64 22.63
C PRO A 44 17.26 29.69 22.11
N ALA A 45 16.32 29.52 23.05
CA ALA A 45 14.89 29.52 22.81
C ALA A 45 14.42 30.82 22.11
N MET A 46 13.73 30.65 20.98
CA MET A 46 13.08 31.74 20.25
C MET A 46 11.74 32.12 20.91
N PRO A 47 11.38 33.41 20.95
CA PRO A 47 10.09 33.87 21.47
C PRO A 47 8.92 33.50 20.55
N ALA A 48 7.76 33.24 21.17
CA ALA A 48 6.53 32.83 20.52
C ALA A 48 6.04 33.85 19.47
N CYS A 49 5.89 33.39 18.22
CA CYS A 49 5.18 34.13 17.18
C CYS A 49 3.66 34.00 17.37
N SER A 50 3.04 35.09 17.80
CA SER A 50 1.59 35.29 17.74
C SER A 50 1.13 35.27 16.28
N SER A 51 0.22 34.34 15.94
CA SER A 51 -0.37 34.24 14.61
C SER A 51 -1.41 35.36 14.38
N PRO A 52 -1.39 36.07 13.23
CA PRO A 52 -2.45 37.01 12.88
C PRO A 52 -3.70 36.26 12.36
N LYS A 53 -4.85 36.70 12.87
CA LYS A 53 -6.19 36.26 12.52
C LYS A 53 -6.52 36.76 11.10
N LEU A 54 -6.52 35.86 10.12
CA LEU A 54 -6.94 36.17 8.75
C LEU A 54 -8.47 36.17 8.65
N THR A 55 -9.02 37.37 8.49
CA THR A 55 -10.39 37.63 8.08
C THR A 55 -10.62 37.16 6.65
N ALA A 56 -11.66 36.36 6.45
CA ALA A 56 -12.12 35.92 5.14
C ALA A 56 -12.76 37.09 4.38
N HIS A 57 -12.15 37.47 3.25
CA HIS A 57 -12.79 38.30 2.24
C HIS A 57 -13.35 37.39 1.14
N GLY A 58 -14.67 37.39 1.00
CA GLY A 58 -15.37 36.77 -0.12
C GLY A 58 -15.05 37.50 -1.42
N CYS A 59 -14.64 36.74 -2.44
CA CYS A 59 -14.44 37.26 -3.78
C CYS A 59 -15.42 36.55 -4.73
N SER A 60 -16.53 37.22 -5.01
CA SER A 60 -17.47 36.84 -6.06
C SER A 60 -16.90 37.29 -7.40
N HIS A 61 -16.38 36.36 -8.20
CA HIS A 61 -16.02 36.64 -9.60
C HIS A 61 -17.11 36.10 -10.54
N THR A 62 -17.92 37.04 -11.01
CA THR A 62 -18.85 36.90 -12.13
C THR A 62 -18.06 36.75 -13.43
N LEU A 63 -18.28 35.67 -14.18
CA LEU A 63 -17.71 35.47 -15.51
C LEU A 63 -18.60 36.15 -16.58
N PRO A 64 -18.06 36.96 -17.50
CA PRO A 64 -18.81 37.48 -18.63
C PRO A 64 -18.93 36.43 -19.75
N LEU A 65 -20.15 36.23 -20.21
CA LEU A 65 -20.50 35.61 -21.48
C LEU A 65 -19.93 36.47 -22.62
N SER A 66 -19.09 35.87 -23.47
CA SER A 66 -18.65 36.48 -24.73
C SER A 66 -19.33 35.77 -25.91
N PRO A 67 -20.29 36.41 -26.60
CA PRO A 67 -20.65 36.07 -27.96
C PRO A 67 -19.74 36.86 -28.91
N TYR A 68 -19.26 36.27 -30.00
CA TYR A 68 -19.29 36.85 -31.34
C TYR A 68 -18.54 35.96 -32.32
N CYS A 69 -19.28 35.54 -33.35
CA CYS A 69 -18.78 35.01 -34.60
C CYS A 69 -17.97 36.07 -35.35
N THR A 70 -16.86 35.66 -35.97
CA THR A 70 -16.36 36.33 -37.18
C THR A 70 -15.89 35.28 -38.17
N ALA A 71 -16.65 35.16 -39.27
CA ALA A 71 -16.24 34.45 -40.47
C ALA A 71 -15.21 35.31 -41.22
N THR A 72 -14.01 34.77 -41.46
CA THR A 72 -13.02 35.40 -42.33
C THR A 72 -12.72 34.48 -43.51
N ARG A 73 -12.89 35.06 -44.69
CA ARG A 73 -12.77 34.47 -46.02
C ARG A 73 -11.36 34.01 -46.38
N LEU A 74 -11.35 32.93 -47.15
CA LEU A 74 -10.39 32.51 -48.17
C LEU A 74 -9.58 33.64 -48.81
N LEU A 75 -8.25 33.52 -48.72
CA LEU A 75 -7.35 33.82 -49.83
C LEU A 75 -6.41 32.64 -50.02
N HIS A 76 -6.48 32.07 -51.23
CA HIS A 76 -5.57 31.06 -51.73
C HIS A 76 -4.17 31.65 -51.84
N THR A 77 -3.20 30.95 -51.24
CA THR A 77 -1.77 31.08 -51.52
C THR A 77 -1.28 29.70 -51.95
N ASP A 78 -1.33 29.45 -53.26
CA ASP A 78 -0.70 28.29 -53.89
C ASP A 78 0.82 28.51 -53.93
N SER A 79 1.52 28.06 -52.89
CA SER A 79 2.97 27.77 -52.90
C SER A 79 3.41 27.25 -51.53
N SER A 80 3.32 25.94 -51.29
CA SER A 80 4.18 25.17 -50.35
C SER A 80 3.70 23.72 -50.21
N THR A 81 3.74 22.94 -51.29
CA THR A 81 3.40 21.51 -51.27
C THR A 81 4.52 20.62 -50.68
N SER A 82 5.68 21.21 -50.31
CA SER A 82 6.84 20.46 -49.82
C SER A 82 6.89 20.32 -48.29
N ALA A 83 6.40 21.32 -47.52
CA ALA A 83 6.53 21.33 -46.06
C ALA A 83 5.57 20.35 -45.35
N VAL A 84 4.42 20.04 -45.97
CA VAL A 84 3.42 19.12 -45.39
C VAL A 84 3.93 17.66 -45.38
N SER A 85 4.79 17.29 -46.34
CA SER A 85 5.33 15.93 -46.46
C SER A 85 6.41 15.62 -45.42
N GLU A 86 7.16 16.62 -44.94
CA GLU A 86 8.15 16.43 -43.86
C GLU A 86 7.47 16.26 -42.50
N LEU A 87 6.50 17.12 -42.16
CA LEU A 87 5.71 16.99 -40.92
C LEU A 87 4.99 15.63 -40.81
N GLN A 88 4.48 15.09 -41.92
CA GLN A 88 3.79 13.81 -41.92
C GLN A 88 4.73 12.62 -41.69
N ARG A 89 6.01 12.70 -42.10
CA ARG A 89 7.02 11.69 -41.79
C ARG A 89 7.43 11.73 -40.32
N ASP A 90 7.58 12.93 -39.76
CA ASP A 90 7.94 13.10 -38.34
C ASP A 90 6.84 12.59 -37.41
N ILE A 91 5.57 12.84 -37.74
CA ILE A 91 4.44 12.27 -36.97
C ILE A 91 4.43 10.74 -37.07
N SER A 92 4.71 10.18 -38.25
CA SER A 92 4.70 8.72 -38.45
C SER A 92 5.82 8.01 -37.68
N THR A 93 7.01 8.62 -37.61
CA THR A 93 8.13 8.07 -36.81
C THR A 93 7.85 8.19 -35.32
N GLU A 94 7.26 9.30 -34.86
CA GLU A 94 6.86 9.46 -33.47
C GLU A 94 5.80 8.43 -33.06
N ILE A 95 4.78 8.19 -33.89
CA ILE A 95 3.77 7.14 -33.65
C ILE A 95 4.42 5.75 -33.59
N SER A 96 5.33 5.44 -34.51
CA SER A 96 6.02 4.14 -34.52
C SER A 96 6.89 3.92 -33.29
N THR A 97 7.58 4.97 -32.79
CA THR A 97 8.39 4.88 -31.57
C THR A 97 7.51 4.72 -30.33
N GLN A 98 6.40 5.45 -30.24
CA GLN A 98 5.42 5.28 -29.16
C GLN A 98 4.81 3.87 -29.15
N ALA A 99 4.48 3.30 -30.31
CA ALA A 99 3.98 1.94 -30.42
C ALA A 99 5.01 0.89 -29.91
N GLY A 100 6.29 1.07 -30.23
CA GLY A 100 7.36 0.21 -29.74
C GLY A 100 7.51 0.25 -28.22
N ILE A 101 7.40 1.43 -27.61
CA ILE A 101 7.46 1.60 -26.15
C ILE A 101 6.29 0.89 -25.46
N LEU A 102 5.07 1.02 -26.01
CA LEU A 102 3.89 0.34 -25.47
C LEU A 102 4.03 -1.19 -25.54
N ALA A 103 4.50 -1.73 -26.67
CA ALA A 103 4.71 -3.16 -26.83
C ALA A 103 5.71 -3.75 -25.82
N ALA A 104 6.75 -2.98 -25.44
CA ALA A 104 7.73 -3.40 -24.43
C ALA A 104 7.19 -3.37 -22.99
N CYS A 105 6.08 -2.67 -22.73
CA CYS A 105 5.47 -2.55 -21.40
C CYS A 105 4.31 -3.53 -21.17
N GLU A 106 3.69 -4.01 -22.24
CA GLU A 106 2.62 -5.00 -22.19
C GLU A 106 2.93 -6.24 -21.33
N PRO A 107 4.12 -6.88 -21.41
CA PRO A 107 4.40 -8.07 -20.60
C PRO A 107 4.42 -7.78 -19.09
N ASP A 108 4.89 -6.59 -18.68
CA ASP A 108 4.92 -6.21 -17.26
C ASP A 108 3.50 -5.92 -16.73
N ILE A 109 2.63 -5.36 -17.58
CA ILE A 109 1.22 -5.17 -17.27
C ILE A 109 0.52 -6.51 -17.16
N GLU A 110 0.73 -7.40 -18.13
CA GLU A 110 0.12 -8.73 -18.15
C GLU A 110 0.55 -9.57 -16.94
N ALA A 111 1.83 -9.51 -16.57
CA ALA A 111 2.34 -10.15 -15.36
C ALA A 111 1.64 -9.62 -14.09
N LEU A 112 1.34 -8.31 -14.04
CA LEU A 112 0.59 -7.70 -12.94
C LEU A 112 -0.91 -7.93 -13.01
N THR A 113 -1.51 -8.29 -14.14
CA THR A 113 -2.96 -8.56 -14.21
C THR A 113 -3.28 -10.02 -13.94
N ARG A 114 -2.35 -10.94 -14.27
CA ARG A 114 -2.56 -12.38 -14.11
C ARG A 114 -2.69 -12.86 -12.66
N ALA A 115 -2.09 -12.15 -11.70
CA ALA A 115 -2.16 -12.49 -10.28
C ALA A 115 -3.42 -11.87 -9.63
N GLU A 116 -4.47 -12.67 -9.50
CA GLU A 116 -5.76 -12.27 -8.91
C GLU A 116 -5.96 -12.85 -7.51
N GLY A 117 -5.32 -13.98 -7.20
CA GLY A 117 -5.38 -14.63 -5.89
C GLY A 117 -4.41 -14.03 -4.87
N LEU A 118 -4.75 -14.13 -3.58
CA LEU A 118 -3.87 -13.70 -2.48
C LEU A 118 -2.50 -14.42 -2.53
N ARG A 119 -2.51 -15.74 -2.77
CA ARG A 119 -1.28 -16.56 -2.87
C ARG A 119 -0.35 -16.06 -3.97
N GLU A 120 -0.92 -15.84 -5.16
CA GLU A 120 -0.18 -15.39 -6.35
C GLU A 120 0.42 -14.00 -6.13
N VAL A 121 -0.35 -13.08 -5.54
CA VAL A 121 0.13 -11.73 -5.26
C VAL A 121 1.26 -11.73 -4.24
N ILE A 122 1.16 -12.50 -3.15
CA ILE A 122 2.24 -12.62 -2.16
C ILE A 122 3.49 -13.22 -2.82
N ALA A 123 3.36 -14.30 -3.59
CA ALA A 123 4.48 -14.91 -4.32
C ALA A 123 5.13 -13.93 -5.31
N GLN A 124 4.33 -13.12 -6.02
CA GLN A 124 4.80 -12.10 -6.95
C GLN A 124 5.56 -10.97 -6.25
N VAL A 125 5.17 -10.56 -5.05
CA VAL A 125 5.93 -9.56 -4.29
C VAL A 125 7.23 -10.16 -3.75
N LYS A 126 7.18 -11.38 -3.19
CA LYS A 126 8.37 -12.10 -2.69
C LYS A 126 9.42 -12.35 -3.76
N SER A 127 9.01 -12.62 -5.00
CA SER A 127 9.95 -12.83 -6.12
C SER A 127 10.67 -11.54 -6.56
N GLY A 128 10.29 -10.38 -6.04
CA GLY A 128 10.88 -9.09 -6.40
C GLY A 128 10.34 -8.49 -7.69
N GLN A 129 9.37 -9.13 -8.37
CA GLN A 129 8.78 -8.60 -9.60
C GLN A 129 8.15 -7.22 -9.39
N VAL A 130 7.40 -7.02 -8.31
CA VAL A 130 6.77 -5.73 -7.99
C VAL A 130 7.82 -4.64 -7.75
N ALA A 131 8.92 -4.98 -7.07
CA ALA A 131 10.04 -4.07 -6.83
C ALA A 131 10.77 -3.71 -8.13
N ALA A 132 10.99 -4.68 -9.02
CA ALA A 132 11.60 -4.46 -10.33
C ALA A 132 10.75 -3.52 -11.20
N ILE A 133 9.43 -3.70 -11.23
CA ILE A 133 8.51 -2.83 -11.96
C ILE A 133 8.53 -1.41 -11.36
N ARG A 134 8.48 -1.28 -10.03
CA ARG A 134 8.60 0.04 -9.37
C ARG A 134 9.95 0.70 -9.67
N MET A 135 11.04 -0.05 -9.72
CA MET A 135 12.34 0.49 -10.09
C MET A 135 12.39 0.95 -11.55
N LYS A 136 11.79 0.18 -12.47
CA LYS A 136 11.80 0.47 -13.91
C LYS A 136 10.98 1.71 -14.27
N TYR A 137 9.77 1.83 -13.70
CA TYR A 137 8.78 2.84 -14.10
C TYR A 137 8.49 3.89 -13.02
N GLY A 138 8.71 3.57 -11.75
CA GLY A 138 8.35 4.44 -10.63
C GLY A 138 9.23 5.69 -10.53
N PRO A 139 8.81 6.66 -9.71
CA PRO A 139 9.56 7.91 -9.51
C PRO A 139 10.93 7.63 -8.87
N GLN A 140 11.99 8.15 -9.47
CA GLN A 140 13.35 8.08 -8.93
C GLN A 140 13.87 9.50 -8.67
N LYS A 141 14.74 9.67 -7.65
CA LYS A 141 15.23 10.99 -7.20
C LYS A 141 15.90 11.84 -8.29
N ARG A 142 16.31 11.25 -9.41
CA ARG A 142 17.05 11.91 -10.50
C ARG A 142 16.47 11.66 -11.89
N ARG A 143 15.29 11.04 -11.99
CA ARG A 143 14.65 10.70 -13.28
C ARG A 143 13.22 11.21 -13.29
N ALA A 144 12.79 11.78 -14.41
CA ALA A 144 11.38 12.05 -14.63
C ALA A 144 10.56 10.76 -14.52
N THR A 145 9.38 10.85 -13.93
CA THR A 145 8.46 9.72 -13.80
C THR A 145 8.07 9.20 -15.18
N ASP A 146 8.14 7.89 -15.37
CA ASP A 146 7.72 7.27 -16.64
C ASP A 146 6.21 7.49 -16.86
N LEU A 147 5.80 7.79 -18.10
CA LEU A 147 4.39 7.99 -18.44
C LEU A 147 3.54 6.75 -18.11
N MET A 148 4.15 5.56 -18.20
CA MET A 148 3.50 4.29 -17.87
C MET A 148 3.20 4.12 -16.38
N TRP A 149 3.94 4.83 -15.51
CA TRP A 149 3.72 4.78 -14.07
C TRP A 149 2.28 5.13 -13.71
N GLY A 150 1.68 6.12 -14.40
CA GLY A 150 0.30 6.52 -14.17
C GLY A 150 -0.70 5.36 -14.28
N ARG A 151 -0.45 4.43 -15.20
CA ARG A 151 -1.31 3.26 -15.46
C ARG A 151 -1.08 2.14 -14.43
N ILE A 152 0.19 1.85 -14.10
CA ILE A 152 0.53 0.68 -13.28
C ILE A 152 0.65 0.97 -11.78
N LYS A 153 0.80 2.24 -11.37
CA LYS A 153 1.02 2.62 -9.97
C LYS A 153 -0.01 2.05 -9.00
N GLY A 154 -1.27 2.00 -9.42
CA GLY A 154 -2.37 1.52 -8.57
C GLY A 154 -2.25 0.03 -8.29
N ALA A 155 -1.88 -0.76 -9.30
CA ALA A 155 -1.64 -2.20 -9.17
C ALA A 155 -0.44 -2.47 -8.26
N VAL A 156 0.70 -1.81 -8.51
CA VAL A 156 1.92 -1.92 -7.69
C VAL A 156 1.64 -1.54 -6.23
N THR A 157 1.04 -0.38 -5.98
CA THR A 157 0.76 0.13 -4.62
C THR A 157 -0.16 -0.81 -3.84
N ARG A 158 -1.18 -1.39 -4.48
CA ARG A 158 -2.10 -2.32 -3.83
C ARG A 158 -1.41 -3.60 -3.39
N ARG A 159 -0.52 -4.16 -4.24
CA ARG A 159 0.25 -5.37 -3.93
C ARG A 159 1.23 -5.14 -2.79
N GLU A 160 1.94 -4.03 -2.81
CA GLU A 160 2.84 -3.62 -1.72
C GLU A 160 2.08 -3.42 -0.42
N ARG A 161 0.88 -2.82 -0.47
CA ARG A 161 0.02 -2.66 0.70
C ARG A 161 -0.41 -4.00 1.30
N LEU A 162 -0.81 -4.96 0.45
CA LEU A 162 -1.12 -6.32 0.92
C LEU A 162 0.09 -6.97 1.57
N TYR A 163 1.26 -6.88 0.94
CA TYR A 163 2.47 -7.48 1.49
C TYR A 163 2.90 -6.83 2.80
N ALA A 164 2.75 -5.50 2.93
CA ALA A 164 2.99 -4.80 4.18
C ALA A 164 2.04 -5.24 5.29
N LEU A 165 0.77 -5.51 4.98
CA LEU A 165 -0.20 -6.08 5.92
C LEU A 165 0.25 -7.49 6.36
N PHE A 166 0.64 -8.33 5.39
CA PHE A 166 1.12 -9.69 5.63
C PHE A 166 2.34 -9.72 6.57
N GLU A 167 3.38 -8.93 6.26
CA GLU A 167 4.58 -8.85 7.11
C GLU A 167 4.27 -8.28 8.50
N LYS A 168 3.49 -7.20 8.57
CA LYS A 168 3.27 -6.47 9.82
C LYS A 168 2.30 -7.17 10.78
N GLU A 169 1.18 -7.67 10.26
CA GLU A 169 0.09 -8.20 11.09
C GLU A 169 0.17 -9.72 11.26
N PHE A 170 0.83 -10.42 10.34
CA PHE A 170 0.98 -11.88 10.38
C PHE A 170 2.43 -12.33 10.54
N GLY A 171 3.40 -11.40 10.61
CA GLY A 171 4.81 -11.74 10.82
C GLY A 171 5.42 -12.58 9.70
N GLY A 172 4.83 -12.55 8.50
CA GLY A 172 5.24 -13.41 7.39
C GLY A 172 4.75 -14.86 7.48
N ASP A 173 3.87 -15.20 8.43
CA ASP A 173 3.25 -16.52 8.55
C ASP A 173 2.17 -16.69 7.48
N GLU A 174 2.50 -17.43 6.41
CA GLU A 174 1.60 -17.70 5.30
C GLU A 174 0.38 -18.52 5.71
N ASP A 175 0.55 -19.52 6.58
CA ASP A 175 -0.53 -20.43 6.95
C ASP A 175 -1.58 -19.67 7.78
N ARG A 176 -1.14 -18.90 8.78
CA ARG A 176 -2.04 -18.05 9.57
C ARG A 176 -2.73 -16.99 8.71
N PHE A 177 -2.00 -16.40 7.75
CA PHE A 177 -2.58 -15.42 6.84
C PHE A 177 -3.68 -16.04 5.96
N PHE A 178 -3.40 -17.18 5.33
CA PHE A 178 -4.38 -17.82 4.44
C PHE A 178 -5.55 -18.44 5.20
N ASP A 179 -5.34 -18.96 6.41
CA ASP A 179 -6.42 -19.41 7.29
C ASP A 179 -7.34 -18.24 7.66
N PHE A 180 -6.78 -17.10 8.05
CA PHE A 180 -7.55 -15.91 8.38
C PHE A 180 -8.44 -15.42 7.23
N PHE A 181 -7.93 -15.42 6.00
CA PHE A 181 -8.67 -15.02 4.80
C PHE A 181 -9.40 -16.17 4.09
N GLY A 182 -9.38 -17.37 4.66
CA GLY A 182 -10.22 -18.47 4.22
C GLY A 182 -11.69 -18.16 4.46
N ARG A 183 -12.55 -18.40 3.47
CA ARG A 183 -14.00 -18.44 3.70
C ARG A 183 -14.39 -19.84 4.13
N GLU A 184 -15.33 -19.95 5.07
CA GLU A 184 -16.02 -21.21 5.31
C GLU A 184 -16.69 -21.68 4.03
N TRP A 185 -16.42 -22.93 3.66
CA TRP A 185 -16.85 -23.48 2.38
C TRP A 185 -18.37 -23.59 2.39
N ARG A 186 -19.02 -22.93 1.43
CA ARG A 186 -20.44 -23.22 1.17
C ARG A 186 -20.49 -24.53 0.41
N LYS A 187 -21.30 -25.47 0.92
CA LYS A 187 -21.48 -26.82 0.38
C LYS A 187 -21.77 -26.75 -1.14
N GLY A 188 -20.75 -27.00 -1.97
CA GLY A 188 -20.85 -26.93 -3.44
C GLY A 188 -19.68 -26.22 -4.15
N ASP A 189 -18.90 -25.39 -3.46
CA ASP A 189 -17.68 -24.79 -4.04
C ASP A 189 -16.47 -25.65 -3.66
N GLN A 190 -15.82 -26.24 -4.67
CA GLN A 190 -14.74 -27.23 -4.49
C GLN A 190 -13.33 -26.62 -4.57
N GLN A 191 -13.23 -25.28 -4.65
CA GLN A 191 -11.95 -24.56 -4.71
C GLN A 191 -11.70 -23.80 -3.41
N ASP A 192 -10.45 -23.83 -2.94
CA ASP A 192 -9.92 -23.02 -1.84
C ASP A 192 -10.41 -21.57 -1.92
N SER A 193 -11.53 -21.29 -1.27
CA SER A 193 -12.23 -20.02 -1.39
C SER A 193 -11.57 -18.99 -0.49
N LEU A 194 -10.36 -18.60 -0.84
CA LEU A 194 -9.72 -17.42 -0.27
C LEU A 194 -10.51 -16.18 -0.65
N GLN A 195 -10.52 -15.18 0.23
CA GLN A 195 -10.97 -13.84 -0.14
C GLN A 195 -10.22 -13.36 -1.38
N ALA A 196 -10.95 -12.74 -2.32
CA ALA A 196 -10.32 -12.13 -3.47
C ALA A 196 -9.36 -11.01 -3.01
N PHE A 197 -8.23 -10.88 -3.70
CA PHE A 197 -7.19 -9.89 -3.40
C PHE A 197 -7.73 -8.47 -3.26
N TRP A 198 -8.57 -8.06 -4.21
CA TRP A 198 -8.99 -6.67 -4.32
C TRP A 198 -9.87 -6.20 -3.15
N PRO A 199 -10.92 -6.94 -2.75
CA PRO A 199 -11.65 -6.71 -1.51
C PRO A 199 -10.77 -6.55 -0.25
N VAL A 200 -9.77 -7.41 -0.07
CA VAL A 200 -8.88 -7.36 1.10
C VAL A 200 -8.09 -6.06 1.14
N VAL A 201 -7.50 -5.65 0.01
CA VAL A 201 -6.71 -4.40 -0.03
C VAL A 201 -7.56 -3.15 0.17
N GLN A 202 -8.80 -3.17 -0.31
CA GLN A 202 -9.74 -2.07 -0.09
C GLN A 202 -10.24 -1.98 1.35
N ALA A 203 -10.32 -3.10 2.06
CA ALA A 203 -10.71 -3.12 3.46
C ALA A 203 -9.68 -2.47 4.39
N ILE A 204 -8.39 -2.46 4.03
CA ILE A 204 -7.31 -1.99 4.93
C ILE A 204 -7.54 -0.56 5.46
N PRO A 205 -7.80 0.47 4.63
CA PRO A 205 -8.07 1.81 5.15
C PRO A 205 -9.33 1.88 6.02
N HIS A 206 -10.35 1.07 5.72
CA HIS A 206 -11.59 1.02 6.50
C HIS A 206 -11.36 0.38 7.87
N MET A 207 -10.60 -0.71 7.92
CA MET A 207 -10.13 -1.32 9.16
C MET A 207 -9.41 -0.29 10.03
N GLU A 208 -8.47 0.49 9.46
CA GLU A 208 -7.75 1.52 10.23
C GLU A 208 -8.69 2.60 10.80
N MET A 209 -9.69 3.03 10.03
CA MET A 209 -10.70 3.99 10.49
C MET A 209 -11.58 3.40 11.61
N ASP A 210 -12.04 2.17 11.46
CA ASP A 210 -12.89 1.50 12.44
C ASP A 210 -12.12 1.25 13.74
N LEU A 211 -10.85 0.86 13.66
CA LEU A 211 -9.98 0.72 14.84
C LEU A 211 -9.69 2.07 15.51
N ALA A 212 -9.53 3.15 14.74
CA ALA A 212 -9.37 4.48 15.32
C ALA A 212 -10.64 4.95 16.05
N ALA A 213 -11.82 4.66 15.48
CA ALA A 213 -13.10 4.92 16.13
C ALA A 213 -13.28 4.06 17.40
N GLU A 214 -12.89 2.79 17.35
CA GLU A 214 -12.91 1.88 18.49
C GLU A 214 -12.02 2.40 19.63
N LYS A 215 -10.77 2.78 19.33
CA LYS A 215 -9.83 3.38 20.30
C LYS A 215 -10.34 4.67 20.93
N SER A 216 -11.29 5.36 20.31
CA SER A 216 -11.84 6.62 20.83
C SER A 216 -12.95 6.42 21.87
N LYS A 217 -13.40 5.17 22.10
CA LYS A 217 -14.43 4.88 23.11
C LYS A 217 -13.90 5.11 24.52
N SER A 218 -14.81 5.54 25.41
CA SER A 218 -14.49 5.79 26.83
C SER A 218 -13.98 4.57 27.58
N GLU A 219 -14.33 3.35 27.13
CA GLU A 219 -13.83 2.10 27.74
C GLU A 219 -12.32 1.88 27.59
N TYR A 220 -11.67 2.62 26.68
CA TYR A 220 -10.22 2.59 26.47
C TYR A 220 -9.52 3.84 27.01
N GLN A 221 -10.23 4.71 27.71
CA GLN A 221 -9.63 5.92 28.30
C GLN A 221 -9.14 5.65 29.72
N ASP A 222 -8.04 6.29 30.11
CA ASP A 222 -7.54 6.32 31.48
C ASP A 222 -8.35 7.30 32.36
N ASP A 223 -7.98 7.42 33.64
CA ASP A 223 -8.59 8.35 34.59
C ASP A 223 -8.45 9.83 34.16
N SER A 224 -7.56 10.12 33.20
CA SER A 224 -7.35 11.45 32.63
C SER A 224 -8.19 11.69 31.36
N GLY A 225 -8.98 10.71 30.91
CA GLY A 225 -9.77 10.78 29.68
C GLY A 225 -8.95 10.56 28.40
N ASN A 226 -7.68 10.16 28.51
CA ASN A 226 -6.81 9.92 27.36
C ASN A 226 -6.79 8.43 26.98
N PHE A 227 -6.57 8.12 25.71
CA PHE A 227 -6.45 6.73 25.26
C PHE A 227 -5.31 5.99 25.97
N SER A 228 -5.65 4.87 26.63
CA SER A 228 -4.72 4.02 27.36
C SER A 228 -4.33 2.80 26.53
N GLU A 229 -3.11 2.81 26.01
CA GLU A 229 -2.54 1.66 25.29
C GLU A 229 -2.44 0.42 26.20
N ALA A 230 -2.34 0.58 27.53
CA ALA A 230 -2.35 -0.53 28.47
C ALA A 230 -3.70 -1.25 28.51
N ILE A 231 -4.80 -0.50 28.60
CA ILE A 231 -6.16 -1.06 28.57
C ILE A 231 -6.43 -1.73 27.22
N TRP A 232 -6.04 -1.07 26.13
CA TRP A 232 -6.17 -1.61 24.78
C TRP A 232 -5.44 -2.95 24.63
N ARG A 233 -4.16 -3.02 25.01
CA ARG A 233 -3.37 -4.26 24.93
C ARG A 233 -3.92 -5.35 25.83
N ASN A 234 -4.40 -5.03 27.03
CA ASN A 234 -4.97 -6.02 27.94
C ASN A 234 -6.26 -6.65 27.37
N ARG A 235 -7.09 -5.87 26.67
CA ARG A 235 -8.32 -6.40 26.05
C ARG A 235 -8.04 -7.25 24.81
N TRP A 236 -7.05 -6.85 24.02
CA TRP A 236 -6.77 -7.41 22.70
C TRP A 236 -5.43 -8.17 22.64
N GLU A 237 -4.98 -8.69 23.78
CA GLU A 237 -3.69 -9.35 23.89
C GLU A 237 -3.60 -10.55 22.93
N GLY A 238 -2.48 -10.64 22.20
CA GLY A 238 -2.24 -11.71 21.23
C GLY A 238 -2.97 -11.58 19.89
N LEU A 239 -3.87 -10.60 19.74
CA LEU A 239 -4.58 -10.35 18.49
C LEU A 239 -3.91 -9.25 17.66
N ASN A 240 -3.80 -9.48 16.35
CA ASN A 240 -3.37 -8.46 15.40
C ASN A 240 -4.54 -7.53 15.03
N LYS A 241 -4.28 -6.47 14.25
CA LYS A 241 -5.33 -5.50 13.91
C LYS A 241 -6.50 -6.08 13.13
N MET A 242 -6.22 -7.02 12.22
CA MET A 242 -7.26 -7.67 11.41
C MET A 242 -8.18 -8.52 12.29
N GLU A 243 -7.60 -9.24 13.24
CA GLU A 243 -8.33 -10.06 14.21
C GLU A 243 -9.16 -9.20 15.17
N ILE A 244 -8.62 -8.07 15.63
CA ILE A 244 -9.38 -7.10 16.43
C ILE A 244 -10.56 -6.55 15.63
N TRP A 245 -10.34 -6.16 14.36
CA TRP A 245 -11.40 -5.62 13.51
C TRP A 245 -12.54 -6.62 13.25
N ARG A 246 -12.19 -7.90 13.09
CA ARG A 246 -13.15 -9.02 13.07
C ARG A 246 -13.86 -9.17 14.41
N ALA A 247 -13.14 -9.15 15.53
CA ALA A 247 -13.70 -9.34 16.87
C ALA A 247 -14.68 -8.23 17.29
N ILE A 248 -14.47 -6.98 16.84
CA ILE A 248 -15.43 -5.88 17.06
C ILE A 248 -16.64 -5.92 16.10
N GLY A 249 -16.71 -6.92 15.21
CA GLY A 249 -17.82 -7.14 14.29
C GLY A 249 -17.93 -6.07 13.19
N LYS A 250 -16.82 -5.45 12.83
CA LYS A 250 -16.76 -4.40 11.79
C LYS A 250 -16.16 -4.86 10.46
N GLU A 251 -15.68 -6.10 10.40
CA GLU A 251 -15.10 -6.69 9.20
C GLU A 251 -16.07 -6.65 8.01
N ASP A 252 -15.70 -5.88 6.98
CA ASP A 252 -16.45 -5.78 5.73
C ASP A 252 -15.52 -5.68 4.52
N TYR A 253 -15.61 -6.67 3.64
CA TYR A 253 -14.86 -6.74 2.38
C TYR A 253 -15.68 -6.31 1.17
N ARG A 254 -16.96 -5.96 1.32
CA ARG A 254 -17.85 -5.72 0.16
C ARG A 254 -17.56 -4.42 -0.58
N GLY A 255 -16.72 -3.55 -0.01
CA GLY A 255 -16.47 -2.20 -0.51
C GLY A 255 -17.72 -1.34 -0.35
N ARG A 256 -17.60 -0.18 0.32
CA ARG A 256 -18.70 0.79 0.28
C ARG A 256 -18.76 1.35 -1.14
N LYS A 257 -19.82 1.02 -1.87
CA LYS A 257 -20.14 1.64 -3.16
C LYS A 257 -20.46 3.11 -2.97
#